data_AF-T2SDG7-F1
#
_entry.id   AF-T2SDG7-F1
#
_cell.length_a   1.000
_cell.length_b   1.000
_cell.length_c   1.000
_cell.angle_alpha   90.00
_cell.angle_beta   90.00
_cell.angle_gamma   90.00
#
_symmetry.space_group_name_H-M   'P 1'
#
loop_
_entity.id
_entity.type
_entity.pdbx_description
1 polymer ?
#
loop_
_entity_poly.entity_id
_entity_poly.type
_entity_poly.pdbx_seq_one_letter_code
_entity_poly.pdbx_strand_id
1 'polypeptide(L)'
;MSILAEKLSSILKRYDELTALLSSAEVINDIKKLTELSKEQSSIEEISIASKEYLSVLENIKENKELLEDKELSELAKEELKALEIKKAS
;
A
#
# COMPACT_ATOMS: atom_id res chain seq x y z
N MET A 1 3.51 14.04 2.10
CA MET A 1 3.55 12.84 1.24
C MET A 1 4.03 13.24 -0.14
N SER A 2 4.66 12.34 -0.90
CA SER A 2 5.06 12.60 -2.28
C SER A 2 3.86 12.41 -3.23
N ILE A 3 3.88 13.07 -4.40
CA ILE A 3 2.84 12.91 -5.45
C ILE A 3 2.66 11.44 -5.85
N LEU A 4 3.76 10.66 -5.86
CA LEU A 4 3.71 9.23 -6.12
C LEU A 4 2.93 8.48 -5.01
N ALA A 5 3.25 8.74 -3.74
CA ALA A 5 2.56 8.11 -2.62
C ALA A 5 1.05 8.42 -2.62
N GLU A 6 0.66 9.65 -2.97
CA GLU A 6 -0.75 10.05 -3.11
C GLU A 6 -1.47 9.26 -4.21
N LYS A 7 -0.82 9.10 -5.37
CA LYS A 7 -1.37 8.29 -6.48
C LYS A 7 -1.54 6.83 -6.09
N LEU A 8 -0.53 6.22 -5.47
CA LEU A 8 -0.57 4.83 -5.01
C LEU A 8 -1.65 4.64 -3.94
N SER A 9 -1.81 5.61 -3.04
CA SER A 9 -2.89 5.61 -2.03
C SER A 9 -4.28 5.67 -2.68
N SER A 10 -4.45 6.43 -3.76
CA SER A 10 -5.71 6.47 -4.50
C SER A 10 -6.03 5.14 -5.18
N ILE A 11 -5.02 4.43 -5.68
CA ILE A 11 -5.18 3.10 -6.30
C ILE A 11 -5.60 2.09 -5.25
N LEU A 12 -4.92 2.07 -4.09
CA LEU A 12 -5.29 1.22 -2.95
C LEU A 12 -6.72 1.48 -2.49
N LYS A 13 -7.10 2.74 -2.33
CA LYS A 13 -8.46 3.12 -1.96
C LYS A 13 -9.48 2.56 -2.96
N ARG A 14 -9.19 2.66 -4.26
CA ARG A 14 -10.07 2.09 -5.29
C ARG A 14 -10.16 0.57 -5.20
N TYR A 15 -9.05 -0.12 -4.95
CA TYR A 15 -9.04 -1.57 -4.77
C TYR A 15 -9.87 -2.01 -3.56
N ASP A 16 -9.75 -1.29 -2.44
CA ASP A 16 -10.53 -1.55 -1.22
C ASP A 16 -12.03 -1.29 -1.45
N GLU A 17 -12.37 -0.20 -2.16
CA GLU A 17 -13.75 0.10 -2.57
C GLU A 17 -14.34 -1.02 -3.43
N LEU A 18 -13.60 -1.49 -4.44
CA LEU A 18 -14.04 -2.60 -5.30
C LEU A 18 -14.25 -3.89 -4.49
N THR A 19 -13.34 -4.18 -3.55
CA THR A 19 -13.44 -5.34 -2.65
C THR A 19 -14.70 -5.28 -1.80
N ALA A 20 -15.02 -4.10 -1.25
CA ALA A 20 -16.24 -3.89 -0.48
C ALA A 20 -17.51 -4.03 -1.34
N LEU A 21 -17.50 -3.46 -2.56
CA LEU A 21 -18.60 -3.56 -3.51
C LEU A 21 -18.87 -5.00 -3.93
N LEU A 22 -17.82 -5.76 -4.25
CA LEU A 22 -17.89 -7.17 -4.63
C LEU A 22 -18.43 -8.08 -3.50
N SER A 23 -18.31 -7.62 -2.25
CA SER A 23 -18.86 -8.31 -1.07
C SER A 23 -20.33 -7.97 -0.79
N SER A 24 -20.90 -7.00 -1.51
CA SER A 24 -22.28 -6.56 -1.30
C SER A 24 -23.30 -7.49 -1.97
N ALA A 25 -24.43 -7.72 -1.31
CA ALA A 25 -25.52 -8.53 -1.87
C ALA A 25 -26.08 -7.95 -3.18
N GLU A 26 -26.03 -6.63 -3.37
CA GLU A 26 -26.47 -6.00 -4.63
C GLU A 26 -25.61 -6.45 -5.82
N VAL A 27 -24.28 -6.47 -5.65
CA VAL A 27 -23.34 -6.86 -6.70
C VAL A 27 -23.32 -8.38 -6.89
N ILE A 28 -23.36 -9.16 -5.81
CA ILE A 28 -23.36 -10.63 -5.88
C ILE A 28 -24.56 -11.16 -6.68
N ASN A 29 -25.73 -10.51 -6.57
CA ASN A 29 -26.92 -10.92 -7.30
C ASN A 29 -27.00 -10.37 -8.74
N ASP A 30 -26.06 -9.50 -9.15
CA ASP A 30 -25.98 -8.94 -10.50
C ASP A 30 -24.70 -9.41 -11.21
N ILE A 31 -24.81 -10.49 -11.99
CA ILE A 31 -23.68 -11.13 -12.70
C ILE A 31 -22.92 -10.13 -13.60
N LYS A 32 -23.61 -9.15 -14.19
CA LYS A 32 -22.95 -8.16 -15.06
C LYS A 32 -22.06 -7.25 -14.22
N LYS A 33 -22.62 -6.64 -13.17
CA LYS A 33 -21.85 -5.79 -12.23
C LYS A 33 -20.70 -6.56 -11.59
N LEU A 34 -20.95 -7.80 -11.14
CA LEU A 34 -19.92 -8.66 -10.56
C LEU A 34 -18.75 -8.85 -11.51
N THR A 35 -19.04 -9.19 -12.78
CA THR A 35 -18.00 -9.43 -13.79
C THR A 35 -17.20 -8.17 -14.11
N GLU A 36 -17.85 -7.01 -14.23
CA GLU A 36 -17.20 -5.73 -14.51
C GLU A 36 -16.27 -5.30 -13.36
N LEU A 37 -16.78 -5.33 -12.12
CA LEU A 37 -16.03 -4.92 -10.94
C LEU A 37 -14.88 -5.89 -10.64
N SER A 38 -15.05 -7.20 -10.85
CA SER A 38 -13.97 -8.18 -10.69
C SER A 38 -12.85 -7.99 -11.71
N LYS A 39 -13.18 -7.64 -12.95
CA LYS A 39 -12.17 -7.30 -13.97
C LYS A 39 -11.39 -6.04 -13.61
N GLU A 40 -12.10 -5.01 -13.14
CA GLU A 40 -11.46 -3.78 -12.69
C GLU A 40 -10.52 -4.06 -11.50
N GLN A 41 -10.99 -4.78 -10.47
CA GLN A 41 -10.20 -5.12 -9.30
C GLN A 41 -8.93 -5.90 -9.70
N SER A 42 -9.07 -6.92 -10.56
CA SER A 42 -7.93 -7.72 -11.03
C SER A 42 -6.93 -6.86 -11.83
N SER A 43 -7.40 -5.91 -12.63
CA SER A 43 -6.52 -5.03 -13.42
C SER A 43 -5.65 -4.09 -12.58
N ILE A 44 -6.06 -3.80 -11.34
CA ILE A 44 -5.31 -2.95 -10.42
C ILE A 44 -4.71 -3.73 -9.25
N GLU A 45 -4.88 -5.05 -9.19
CA GLU A 45 -4.45 -5.87 -8.06
C GLU A 45 -2.94 -5.85 -7.87
N GLU A 46 -2.18 -6.09 -8.94
CA GLU A 46 -0.71 -6.12 -8.90
C GLU A 46 -0.14 -4.78 -8.42
N ILE A 47 -0.62 -3.67 -9.00
CA ILE A 47 -0.19 -2.33 -8.61
C ILE A 47 -0.65 -1.98 -7.19
N SER A 48 -1.79 -2.49 -6.73
CA SER A 48 -2.26 -2.30 -5.35
C SER A 48 -1.36 -3.03 -4.36
N ILE A 49 -0.98 -4.28 -4.64
CA ILE A 49 -0.04 -5.04 -3.81
C ILE A 49 1.30 -4.31 -3.70
N ALA A 50 1.88 -3.90 -4.83
CA ALA A 50 3.13 -3.14 -4.86
C ALA A 50 2.99 -1.78 -4.14
N SER A 51 1.86 -1.09 -4.31
CA SER A 51 1.56 0.17 -3.62
C SER A 51 1.56 -0.01 -2.10
N LYS A 52 0.93 -1.08 -1.60
CA LYS A 52 0.86 -1.37 -0.16
C LYS A 52 2.24 -1.61 0.43
N GLU A 53 3.08 -2.37 -0.27
CA GLU A 53 4.46 -2.62 0.14
C GLU A 53 5.28 -1.32 0.16
N TYR A 54 5.21 -0.52 -0.90
CA TYR A 54 5.93 0.74 -0.99
C TYR A 54 5.53 1.72 0.12
N LEU A 55 4.22 1.90 0.36
CA LEU A 55 3.73 2.80 1.40
C LEU A 55 4.13 2.31 2.81
N SER A 56 4.09 1.00 3.06
CA SER A 56 4.58 0.42 4.31
C SER A 56 6.08 0.67 4.51
N VAL A 57 6.90 0.54 3.46
CA VAL A 57 8.32 0.90 3.54
C VAL A 57 8.51 2.38 3.87
N LEU A 58 7.70 3.28 3.30
CA LEU A 58 7.76 4.71 3.65
C LEU A 58 7.38 4.97 5.11
N GLU A 59 6.40 4.26 5.64
CA GLU A 59 5.98 4.33 7.05
C GLU A 59 7.10 3.83 7.97
N ASN A 60 7.65 2.64 7.70
CA ASN A 60 8.75 2.07 8.46
C ASN A 60 10.00 2.98 8.46
N ILE A 61 10.29 3.65 7.34
CA ILE A 61 11.38 4.65 7.26
C ILE A 61 11.10 5.84 8.17
N LYS A 62 9.84 6.29 8.24
CA LYS A 62 9.45 7.40 9.09
C LYS A 62 9.60 7.01 10.57
N GLU A 63 9.05 5.86 10.95
CA GLU A 63 9.13 5.34 12.33
C GLU A 63 10.59 5.13 12.76
N ASN A 64 11.41 4.49 11.91
CA ASN A 64 12.82 4.31 12.22
C ASN A 64 13.60 5.63 12.31
N LYS A 65 13.19 6.68 11.57
CA LYS A 65 13.78 8.02 11.73
C LYS A 65 13.44 8.65 13.07
N GLU A 66 12.26 8.38 13.62
CA GLU A 66 11.87 8.82 14.97
C GLU A 66 12.67 8.05 16.04
N LEU A 67 12.99 6.77 15.80
CA LEU A 67 13.84 5.97 16.69
C LEU A 67 15.32 6.42 16.73
N LEU A 68 15.78 7.22 15.76
CA LEU A 68 17.15 7.79 15.79
C LEU A 68 17.36 8.77 16.95
N GLU A 69 16.29 9.30 17.53
CA GLU A 69 16.37 10.20 18.69
C GLU A 69 16.72 9.45 19.98
N ASP A 70 16.52 8.12 20.00
CA ASP A 70 16.92 7.25 21.10
C ASP A 70 18.38 6.79 20.92
N LYS A 71 19.23 7.10 21.91
CA LYS A 71 20.66 6.78 21.86
C LYS A 71 20.95 5.28 21.91
N GLU A 72 20.08 4.48 22.51
CA GLU A 72 20.26 3.02 22.60
C GLU A 72 19.81 2.34 21.29
N LEU A 73 18.79 2.89 20.63
CA LEU A 73 18.24 2.32 19.40
C LEU A 73 18.81 2.94 18.12
N SER A 74 19.53 4.07 18.20
CA SER A 74 20.06 4.81 17.05
C SER A 74 20.91 3.97 16.10
N GLU A 75 21.80 3.12 16.61
CA GLU A 75 22.67 2.31 15.74
C GLU A 75 21.88 1.24 14.98
N LEU A 76 20.94 0.57 15.66
CA LEU A 76 20.05 -0.41 15.04
C LEU A 76 19.13 0.24 14.00
N ALA A 77 18.53 1.39 14.35
CA ALA A 77 17.67 2.15 13.46
C ALA A 77 18.41 2.62 12.18
N LYS A 78 19.70 2.97 12.27
CA LYS A 78 20.51 3.32 11.08
C LYS A 78 20.68 2.13 10.13
N GLU A 79 20.93 0.94 10.66
CA GLU A 79 21.06 -0.26 9.83
C GLU A 79 19.73 -0.63 9.17
N GLU A 80 18.62 -0.57 9.91
CA GLU A 80 17.28 -0.79 9.36
C GLU A 80 16.91 0.24 8.29
N LEU A 81 17.17 1.53 8.53
CA LEU A 81 16.93 2.58 7.53
C LEU A 81 17.69 2.33 6.24
N LYS A 82 18.92 1.84 6.32
CA LYS A 82 19.72 1.53 5.15
C LYS A 82 19.08 0.40 4.33
N ALA A 83 18.58 -0.65 4.99
CA ALA A 83 17.87 -1.74 4.32
C ALA A 83 16.55 -1.26 3.69
N LEU A 84 15.79 -0.43 4.40
CA LEU A 84 14.52 0.11 3.92
C LEU A 84 14.68 1.07 2.73
N GLU A 85 15.72 1.91 2.72
CA GLU A 85 15.99 2.80 1.57
C GLU A 85 16.44 2.01 0.33
N ILE A 86 17.14 0.87 0.49
CA ILE A 86 17.44 -0.05 -0.62
C ILE A 86 16.13 -0.65 -1.17
N LYS A 87 15.26 -1.14 -0.28
CA LYS A 87 13.97 -1.72 -0.64
C LYS A 87 13.01 -0.73 -1.30
N LYS A 88 13.11 0.56 -0.96
CA LYS A 88 12.34 1.64 -1.59
C LYS A 88 12.81 1.96 -3.02
N ALA A 89 14.07 1.64 -3.34
CA ALA A 89 14.69 1.93 -4.64
C ALA A 89 14.62 0.76 -5.63
N SER A 90 14.27 -0.45 -5.16
CA SER A 90 13.99 -1.64 -5.97
C SER A 90 12.55 -1.63 -6.49
#